data_AF-A0A7Y5BJ73-F1
#
_entry.id   AF-A0A7Y5BJ73-F1
#
_cell.length_a   1.000
_cell.length_b   1.000
_cell.length_c   1.000
_cell.angle_alpha   90.00
_cell.angle_beta   90.00
_cell.angle_gamma   90.00
#
_symmetry.space_group_name_H-M   'P 1'
#
loop_
_entity.id
_entity.type
_entity.pdbx_description
1 polymer ?
#
loop_
_entity_poly.entity_id
_entity_poly.type
_entity_poly.pdbx_seq_one_letter_code
_entity_poly.pdbx_strand_id
1 'polypeptide(L)'
;MNIRIDFFFCLIFSLSLFQIHCNNFYSTNYKNTIIAIENNTQCDLQKGKCEFEISKENTIWLEFFPKPIVPNNKHRAILHIQNLEWTPKEIDFIGVDMEMSFNRPEWKRKSPHEFTTDFVIESCASGEIRWKALVLLQNNDNKLYGIPFYFKAGSKKR
;
A
#
# COMPACT_ATOMS: atom_id res chain seq x y z
N MET A 1 24.17 24.60 46.79
CA MET A 1 23.21 24.45 47.90
C MET A 1 22.57 23.09 47.73
N ASN A 2 22.82 22.19 48.68
CA ASN A 2 22.43 20.78 48.69
C ASN A 2 20.89 20.64 48.63
N ILE A 3 20.33 19.54 48.12
CA ILE A 3 20.02 18.34 48.92
C ILE A 3 20.04 17.07 48.06
N ARG A 4 20.80 16.08 48.55
CA ARG A 4 20.83 14.65 48.18
C ARG A 4 19.61 13.92 48.77
N ILE A 5 19.05 12.95 48.04
CA ILE A 5 18.43 11.74 48.64
C ILE A 5 18.78 10.52 47.77
N ASP A 6 19.88 9.90 48.17
CA ASP A 6 20.20 8.47 48.29
C ASP A 6 19.76 7.44 47.23
N PHE A 7 20.74 7.14 46.37
CA PHE A 7 21.08 5.79 45.91
C PHE A 7 21.33 4.86 47.11
N PHE A 8 20.51 3.84 47.32
CA PHE A 8 20.95 2.57 47.94
C PHE A 8 19.92 1.47 47.67
N PHE A 9 20.39 0.23 47.55
CA PHE A 9 19.67 -1.01 47.20
C PHE A 9 19.53 -1.33 45.70
N CYS A 10 20.69 -1.54 45.09
CA CYS A 10 20.86 -2.62 44.13
C CYS A 10 21.77 -3.66 44.79
N LEU A 11 21.25 -4.84 45.14
CA LEU A 11 21.95 -6.13 45.02
C LEU A 11 21.11 -7.28 45.63
N ILE A 12 20.84 -8.25 44.75
CA ILE A 12 20.73 -9.69 44.99
C ILE A 12 19.47 -10.16 45.72
N PHE A 13 18.51 -10.71 44.97
CA PHE A 13 18.20 -12.14 45.06
C PHE A 13 17.43 -12.62 43.82
N SER A 14 17.99 -13.66 43.19
CA SER A 14 17.35 -14.75 42.44
C SER A 14 16.37 -14.46 41.29
N LEU A 15 16.87 -14.82 40.10
CA LEU A 15 16.20 -15.57 39.02
C LEU A 15 15.16 -14.89 38.11
N SER A 16 15.41 -15.10 36.82
CA SER A 16 14.61 -14.79 35.62
C SER A 16 14.69 -13.37 35.05
N LEU A 17 15.86 -13.13 34.46
CA LEU A 17 16.09 -12.27 33.30
C LEU A 17 14.94 -12.38 32.27
N PHE A 18 14.37 -11.23 31.89
CA PHE A 18 14.10 -10.78 30.50
C PHE A 18 13.05 -9.65 30.55
N GLN A 19 13.42 -8.48 31.06
CA GLN A 19 12.69 -7.25 30.72
C GLN A 19 13.09 -6.87 29.30
N ILE A 20 12.36 -7.44 28.35
CA ILE A 20 12.40 -7.04 26.94
C ILE A 20 11.92 -5.59 26.89
N HIS A 21 12.85 -4.70 26.55
CA HIS A 21 12.57 -3.41 25.98
C HIS A 21 11.76 -3.62 24.69
N CYS A 22 10.44 -3.52 24.75
CA CYS A 22 9.66 -3.22 23.56
C CYS A 22 9.86 -1.74 23.23
N ASN A 23 10.99 -1.47 22.58
CA ASN A 23 11.26 -0.24 21.85
C ASN A 23 10.08 0.06 20.92
N ASN A 24 9.58 1.30 21.01
CA ASN A 24 9.17 2.14 19.89
C ASN A 24 8.86 1.38 18.59
N PHE A 25 7.68 0.78 18.52
CA PHE A 25 7.07 0.50 17.22
C PHE A 25 6.51 1.84 16.73
N TYR A 26 7.16 2.42 15.72
CA TYR A 26 6.70 3.59 15.00
C TYR A 26 5.29 3.34 14.47
N SER A 27 4.27 3.75 15.21
CA SER A 27 2.97 4.06 14.61
C SER A 27 3.06 5.51 14.16
N THR A 28 3.41 5.71 12.89
CA THR A 28 3.20 7.03 12.30
C THR A 28 1.71 7.29 12.31
N ASN A 29 1.33 8.33 13.04
CA ASN A 29 -0.03 8.84 13.16
C ASN A 29 -0.54 9.18 11.74
N TYR A 30 -1.28 8.26 11.10
CA TYR A 30 -1.95 8.54 9.84
C TYR A 30 -3.25 9.32 10.11
N LYS A 31 -3.11 10.56 10.57
CA LYS A 31 -4.25 11.47 10.82
C LYS A 31 -4.62 12.26 9.56
N ASN A 32 -4.42 11.68 8.38
CA ASN A 32 -4.74 12.31 7.10
C ASN A 32 -5.95 11.58 6.49
N THR A 33 -7.05 12.30 6.32
CA THR A 33 -8.21 11.83 5.56
C THR A 33 -7.79 11.56 4.12
N ILE A 34 -8.09 10.38 3.59
CA ILE A 34 -7.84 10.03 2.19
C ILE A 34 -8.86 10.79 1.32
N ILE A 35 -8.37 11.61 0.39
CA ILE A 35 -9.20 12.27 -0.60
C ILE A 35 -9.38 11.31 -1.78
N ALA A 36 -10.57 10.74 -1.93
CA ALA A 36 -10.88 9.87 -3.06
C ALA A 36 -10.96 10.70 -4.35
N ILE A 37 -10.22 10.29 -5.37
CA ILE A 37 -10.37 10.83 -6.72
C ILE A 37 -11.04 9.75 -7.57
N GLU A 38 -12.17 10.06 -8.18
CA GLU A 38 -12.80 9.11 -9.09
C GLU A 38 -11.98 8.95 -10.37
N ASN A 39 -11.73 7.70 -10.74
CA ASN A 39 -11.11 7.34 -12.01
C ASN A 39 -12.19 6.85 -12.98
N ASN A 40 -12.03 7.16 -14.26
CA ASN A 40 -12.87 6.62 -15.32
C ASN A 40 -12.85 5.08 -15.26
N THR A 41 -14.03 4.50 -15.06
CA THR A 41 -14.26 3.07 -14.85
C THR A 41 -13.99 2.19 -16.07
N GLN A 42 -13.60 2.78 -17.21
CA GLN A 42 -13.40 2.07 -18.46
C GLN A 42 -12.05 1.35 -18.58
N CYS A 43 -11.09 1.59 -17.70
CA CYS A 43 -9.82 0.88 -17.75
C CYS A 43 -9.85 -0.45 -17.02
N ASP A 44 -9.30 -1.50 -17.66
CA ASP A 44 -9.17 -2.85 -17.11
C ASP A 44 -7.71 -3.29 -17.10
N LEU A 45 -7.13 -3.42 -15.91
CA LEU A 45 -5.72 -3.81 -15.72
C LEU A 45 -5.41 -5.24 -16.21
N GLN A 46 -6.43 -6.08 -16.47
CA GLN A 46 -6.24 -7.36 -17.14
C GLN A 46 -5.76 -7.20 -18.59
N LYS A 47 -6.13 -6.10 -19.26
CA LYS A 47 -5.88 -5.89 -20.68
C LYS A 47 -4.60 -5.12 -20.95
N GLY A 48 -4.26 -4.16 -20.10
CA GLY A 48 -3.15 -3.26 -20.37
C GLY A 48 -2.89 -2.25 -19.27
N LYS A 49 -2.07 -1.27 -19.64
CA LYS A 49 -1.79 -0.06 -18.86
C LYS A 49 -3.06 0.79 -18.72
N CYS A 50 -3.31 1.26 -17.50
CA CYS A 50 -4.36 2.22 -17.19
C CYS A 50 -3.77 3.60 -16.90
N GLU A 51 -4.17 4.59 -17.68
CA GLU A 51 -3.75 5.98 -17.49
C GLU A 51 -4.81 6.75 -16.71
N PHE A 52 -4.37 7.69 -15.89
CA PHE A 52 -5.22 8.59 -15.13
C PHE A 52 -4.62 10.00 -15.12
N GLU A 53 -5.43 10.97 -15.50
CA GLU A 53 -5.09 12.40 -15.46
C GLU A 53 -5.56 12.98 -14.12
N ILE A 54 -4.63 13.29 -13.22
CA ILE A 54 -4.93 13.97 -11.96
C ILE A 54 -5.25 15.45 -12.22
N SER A 55 -4.52 16.05 -13.16
CA SER A 55 -4.75 17.36 -13.75
C SER A 55 -4.08 17.42 -15.13
N LYS A 56 -4.33 18.47 -15.92
CA LYS A 56 -3.80 18.64 -17.29
C LYS A 56 -2.29 18.39 -17.46
N GLU A 57 -1.51 18.58 -16.41
CA GLU A 57 -0.05 18.44 -16.42
C GLU A 57 0.44 17.22 -15.61
N ASN A 58 -0.48 16.52 -14.94
CA ASN A 58 -0.19 15.44 -14.01
C ASN A 58 -0.88 14.16 -14.45
N THR A 59 -0.20 13.39 -15.29
CA THR A 59 -0.65 12.05 -15.70
C THR A 59 0.12 10.97 -14.93
N ILE A 60 -0.60 9.96 -14.49
CA ILE A 60 -0.04 8.72 -13.97
C ILE A 60 -0.51 7.54 -14.80
N TRP A 61 0.24 6.45 -14.77
CA TRP A 61 -0.26 5.19 -15.29
C TRP A 61 0.14 4.01 -14.43
N LEU A 62 -0.73 3.00 -14.41
CA LEU A 62 -0.56 1.77 -13.65
C LEU A 62 -0.67 0.57 -14.59
N GLU A 63 0.24 -0.39 -14.44
CA GLU A 63 0.19 -1.64 -15.19
C GLU A 63 0.64 -2.84 -14.35
N PHE A 64 -0.05 -3.98 -14.52
CA PHE A 64 0.27 -5.22 -13.84
C PHE A 64 0.89 -6.28 -14.76
N PHE A 65 1.82 -7.06 -14.21
CA PHE A 65 2.53 -8.15 -14.87
C PHE A 65 2.72 -9.36 -13.93
N PRO A 66 2.83 -10.59 -14.44
CA PRO A 66 2.45 -10.99 -15.80
C PRO A 66 0.93 -10.92 -15.98
N LYS A 67 0.47 -10.86 -17.23
CA LYS A 67 -0.94 -11.03 -17.61
C LYS A 67 -1.19 -12.47 -18.09
N PRO A 68 -2.38 -13.05 -17.89
CA PRO A 68 -3.49 -12.49 -17.11
C PRO A 68 -3.16 -12.43 -15.61
N ILE A 69 -3.86 -11.55 -14.88
CA ILE A 69 -3.77 -11.45 -13.42
C ILE A 69 -4.54 -12.64 -12.84
N VAL A 70 -3.83 -13.53 -12.13
CA VAL A 70 -4.37 -14.78 -11.58
C VAL A 70 -4.24 -14.73 -10.06
N PRO A 71 -5.34 -14.93 -9.30
CA PRO A 71 -5.26 -15.00 -7.84
C PRO A 71 -4.28 -16.08 -7.37
N ASN A 72 -3.65 -15.83 -6.23
CA ASN A 72 -2.64 -16.68 -5.58
C ASN A 72 -1.32 -16.85 -6.36
N ASN A 73 -1.15 -16.11 -7.46
CA ASN A 73 0.13 -16.00 -8.15
C ASN A 73 0.82 -14.68 -7.83
N LYS A 74 2.15 -14.67 -7.94
CA LYS A 74 2.94 -13.45 -7.79
C LYS A 74 2.79 -12.57 -9.02
N HIS A 75 2.42 -11.31 -8.78
CA HIS A 75 2.36 -10.26 -9.78
C HIS A 75 3.23 -9.07 -9.37
N ARG A 76 3.45 -8.16 -10.29
CA ARG A 76 4.14 -6.90 -10.13
C ARG A 76 3.26 -5.77 -10.63
N ALA A 77 3.12 -4.76 -9.81
CA ALA A 77 2.57 -3.47 -10.21
C ALA A 77 3.72 -2.54 -10.61
N ILE A 78 3.53 -1.84 -11.73
CA ILE A 78 4.39 -0.77 -12.20
C ILE A 78 3.55 0.49 -12.24
N LEU A 79 3.97 1.50 -11.48
CA LEU A 79 3.36 2.82 -11.43
C LEU A 79 4.36 3.81 -12.03
N HIS A 80 3.88 4.62 -12.96
CA HIS A 80 4.62 5.74 -13.49
C HIS A 80 3.91 7.05 -13.18
N ILE A 81 4.71 8.05 -12.83
CA ILE A 81 4.23 9.38 -12.48
C ILE A 81 5.01 10.40 -13.30
N GLN A 82 4.32 11.11 -14.20
CA GLN A 82 4.97 12.08 -15.08
C GLN A 82 5.57 13.26 -14.30
N ASN A 83 4.84 13.81 -13.32
CA ASN A 83 5.29 14.93 -12.50
C ASN A 83 5.65 14.48 -11.07
N LEU A 84 6.81 14.91 -10.58
CA LEU A 84 7.36 14.51 -9.27
C LEU A 84 6.72 15.23 -8.06
N GLU A 85 5.70 16.07 -8.28
CA GLU A 85 4.85 16.64 -7.22
C GLU A 85 4.06 15.58 -6.43
N TRP A 86 4.00 14.35 -6.95
CA TRP A 86 3.29 13.23 -6.35
C TRP A 86 4.27 12.15 -5.88
N THR A 87 4.17 11.81 -4.60
CA THR A 87 4.94 10.72 -3.99
C THR A 87 4.03 9.52 -3.75
N PRO A 88 4.31 8.36 -4.36
CA PRO A 88 3.54 7.16 -4.09
C PRO A 88 3.86 6.64 -2.68
N LYS A 89 2.81 6.28 -1.94
CA LYS A 89 2.92 5.73 -0.59
C LYS A 89 2.72 4.23 -0.62
N GLU A 90 1.51 3.82 -0.97
CA GLU A 90 1.08 2.42 -0.90
C GLU A 90 0.12 2.12 -2.06
N ILE A 91 -0.18 0.84 -2.25
CA ILE A 91 -1.27 0.38 -3.10
C ILE A 91 -2.08 -0.64 -2.31
N ASP A 92 -3.39 -0.45 -2.22
CA ASP A 92 -4.29 -1.37 -1.53
C ASP A 92 -5.08 -2.20 -2.52
N PHE A 93 -5.14 -3.51 -2.30
CA PHE A 93 -6.01 -4.41 -3.07
C PHE A 93 -7.25 -4.76 -2.27
N ILE A 94 -8.43 -4.53 -2.87
CA ILE A 94 -9.74 -4.68 -2.23
C ILE A 94 -10.66 -5.47 -3.15
N GLY A 95 -11.28 -6.53 -2.66
CA GLY A 95 -12.43 -7.17 -3.33
C GLY A 95 -13.64 -6.26 -3.19
N VAL A 96 -14.22 -5.78 -4.29
CA VAL A 96 -15.27 -4.73 -4.26
C VAL A 96 -16.53 -5.19 -3.49
N ASP A 97 -16.82 -6.48 -3.51
CA ASP A 97 -18.00 -7.08 -2.87
C ASP A 97 -17.62 -8.04 -1.72
N MET A 98 -16.40 -7.92 -1.17
CA MET A 98 -15.88 -8.85 -0.17
C MET A 98 -15.28 -8.09 1.02
N GLU A 99 -15.67 -8.48 2.24
CA GLU A 99 -15.04 -8.02 3.47
C GLU A 99 -13.68 -8.71 3.63
N MET A 100 -12.63 -8.12 3.06
CA MET A 100 -11.28 -8.62 3.21
C MET A 100 -10.34 -7.55 3.74
N SER A 101 -9.32 -8.00 4.47
CA SER A 101 -8.18 -7.17 4.87
C SER A 101 -7.44 -6.61 3.67
N PHE A 102 -6.88 -5.41 3.81
CA PHE A 102 -6.07 -4.78 2.78
C PHE A 102 -4.75 -5.53 2.58
N ASN A 103 -4.46 -5.92 1.34
CA ASN A 103 -3.08 -6.21 0.96
C ASN A 103 -2.40 -4.90 0.53
N ARG A 104 -1.39 -4.48 1.29
CA ARG A 104 -0.77 -3.15 1.22
C ARG A 104 0.75 -3.22 1.03
N PRO A 105 1.22 -3.60 -0.17
CA PRO A 105 2.64 -3.59 -0.46
C PRO A 105 3.14 -2.16 -0.68
N GLU A 106 4.35 -1.89 -0.21
CA GLU A 106 5.04 -0.61 -0.40
C GLU A 106 5.67 -0.50 -1.79
N TRP A 107 5.76 0.72 -2.31
CA TRP A 107 6.42 1.01 -3.57
C TRP A 107 7.95 1.05 -3.46
N LYS A 108 8.63 0.39 -4.40
CA LYS A 108 10.08 0.52 -4.61
C LYS A 108 10.35 1.41 -5.81
N ARG A 109 11.02 2.53 -5.60
CA ARG A 109 11.47 3.42 -6.69
C ARG A 109 12.48 2.69 -7.59
N LYS A 110 12.22 2.65 -8.89
CA LYS A 110 13.14 2.12 -9.92
C LYS A 110 13.87 3.23 -10.67
N SER A 111 13.17 4.33 -10.95
CA SER A 111 13.71 5.55 -11.55
C SER A 111 13.00 6.78 -10.94
N PRO A 112 13.35 8.02 -11.32
CA PRO A 112 12.62 9.20 -10.83
C PRO A 112 11.10 9.11 -11.05
N HIS A 113 10.68 8.54 -12.18
CA HIS A 113 9.27 8.48 -12.60
C HIS A 113 8.64 7.10 -12.50
N GLU A 114 9.40 6.06 -12.17
CA GLU A 114 8.93 4.67 -12.14
C GLU A 114 9.06 4.03 -10.76
N PHE A 115 7.98 3.38 -10.33
CA PHE A 115 7.85 2.69 -9.06
C PHE A 115 7.29 1.29 -9.29
N THR A 116 7.78 0.32 -8.52
CA THR A 116 7.38 -1.07 -8.66
C THR A 116 7.07 -1.70 -7.31
N THR A 117 6.12 -2.61 -7.27
CA THR A 117 5.93 -3.47 -6.11
C THR A 117 5.43 -4.85 -6.53
N ASP A 118 5.82 -5.86 -5.78
CA ASP A 118 5.33 -7.22 -6.00
C ASP A 118 4.12 -7.46 -5.09
N PHE A 119 3.09 -8.13 -5.60
CA PHE A 119 1.86 -8.41 -4.85
C PHE A 119 1.28 -9.79 -5.18
N VAL A 120 0.41 -10.29 -4.29
CA VAL A 120 -0.37 -11.51 -4.48
C VAL A 120 -1.81 -11.18 -4.10
N ILE A 121 -2.74 -11.48 -5.00
CA ILE A 121 -4.17 -11.37 -4.68
C ILE A 121 -4.61 -12.69 -4.09
N GLU A 122 -4.85 -12.72 -2.78
CA GLU A 122 -5.31 -13.92 -2.11
C GLU A 122 -6.81 -14.09 -2.36
N SER A 123 -7.20 -15.22 -2.96
CA SER A 123 -8.60 -15.55 -3.16
C SER A 123 -8.83 -17.03 -3.26
N CYS A 124 -9.77 -17.53 -2.46
CA CYS A 124 -10.30 -18.90 -2.53
C CYS A 124 -11.66 -18.97 -3.23
N ALA A 125 -12.18 -17.84 -3.75
CA ALA A 125 -13.48 -17.81 -4.36
C ALA A 125 -13.52 -18.62 -5.65
N SER A 126 -14.65 -19.28 -5.90
CA SER A 126 -14.94 -19.94 -7.16
C SER A 126 -15.60 -18.93 -8.10
N GLY A 127 -14.87 -18.46 -9.10
CA GLY A 127 -15.36 -17.49 -10.09
C GLY A 127 -14.58 -16.18 -10.12
N GLU A 128 -15.08 -15.25 -10.94
CA GLU A 128 -14.48 -13.95 -11.18
C GLU A 128 -14.92 -12.94 -10.11
N ILE A 129 -13.96 -12.27 -9.49
CA ILE A 129 -14.19 -11.18 -8.52
C ILE A 129 -13.80 -9.86 -9.17
N ARG A 130 -14.58 -8.81 -8.90
CA ARG A 130 -14.18 -7.43 -9.20
C ARG A 130 -13.25 -6.92 -8.10
N TRP A 131 -12.05 -6.52 -8.48
CA TRP A 131 -11.03 -5.98 -7.61
C TRP A 131 -10.86 -4.49 -7.83
N LYS A 132 -10.46 -3.80 -6.76
CA LYS A 132 -10.04 -2.41 -6.74
C LYS A 132 -8.61 -2.35 -6.23
N ALA A 133 -7.70 -1.86 -7.06
CA ALA A 133 -6.37 -1.42 -6.68
C ALA A 133 -6.42 0.08 -6.38
N LEU A 134 -6.31 0.46 -5.12
CA LEU A 134 -6.34 1.85 -4.67
C LEU A 134 -4.90 2.34 -4.50
N VAL A 135 -4.44 3.18 -5.43
CA VAL A 135 -3.10 3.78 -5.34
C VAL A 135 -3.18 5.00 -4.42
N LEU A 136 -2.35 5.01 -3.38
CA LEU A 136 -2.25 6.11 -2.44
C LEU A 136 -1.08 7.01 -2.83
N LEU A 137 -1.38 8.26 -3.21
CA LEU A 137 -0.40 9.28 -3.56
C LEU A 137 -0.45 10.43 -2.56
N GLN A 138 0.72 10.95 -2.19
CA GLN A 138 0.85 12.16 -1.39
C GLN A 138 1.32 13.31 -2.27
N ASN A 139 0.67 14.46 -2.17
CA ASN A 139 1.14 15.68 -2.83
C ASN A 139 2.15 16.46 -1.95
N ASN A 140 2.69 17.56 -2.47
CA ASN A 140 3.62 18.43 -1.74
C ASN A 140 3.02 19.08 -0.48
N ASP A 141 1.69 19.23 -0.38
CA ASP A 141 1.00 19.73 0.81
C ASP A 141 0.78 18.65 1.87
N ASN A 142 1.40 17.48 1.71
CA ASN A 142 1.22 16.30 2.55
C ASN A 142 -0.20 15.69 2.56
N LYS A 143 -1.10 16.10 1.67
CA LYS A 143 -2.44 15.51 1.53
C LYS A 143 -2.35 14.17 0.83
N LEU A 144 -3.13 13.19 1.30
CA LEU A 144 -3.22 11.88 0.67
C LEU A 144 -4.44 11.79 -0.25
N TYR A 145 -4.19 11.29 -1.44
CA TYR A 145 -5.19 11.01 -2.45
C TYR A 145 -5.23 9.52 -2.77
N GLY A 146 -6.43 8.98 -2.90
CA GLY A 146 -6.68 7.59 -3.29
C GLY A 146 -7.26 7.52 -4.69
N ILE A 147 -6.56 6.86 -5.61
CA ILE A 147 -6.97 6.71 -7.01
C ILE A 147 -7.31 5.24 -7.26
N PRO A 148 -8.59 4.89 -7.50
CA PRO A 148 -8.99 3.52 -7.71
C PRO A 148 -8.75 3.08 -9.16
N PHE A 149 -8.24 1.87 -9.33
CA PHE A 149 -8.16 1.17 -10.60
C PHE A 149 -8.89 -0.17 -10.47
N TYR A 150 -9.75 -0.50 -11.43
CA TYR A 150 -10.57 -1.70 -11.36
C TYR A 150 -10.07 -2.76 -12.34
N PHE A 151 -10.26 -4.02 -11.97
CA PHE A 151 -10.03 -5.16 -12.83
C PHE A 151 -10.84 -6.35 -12.32
N LYS A 152 -10.96 -7.38 -13.16
CA LYS A 152 -11.63 -8.61 -12.75
C LYS A 152 -10.63 -9.75 -12.72
N ALA A 153 -10.59 -10.51 -11.62
CA ALA A 153 -9.69 -11.64 -11.48
C ALA A 153 -10.35 -12.72 -10.62
N GLY A 154 -10.13 -13.98 -10.98
CA GLY A 154 -10.79 -15.11 -10.37
C GLY A 154 -10.02 -16.40 -10.59
N SER A 155 -10.30 -17.39 -9.73
CA SER A 155 -9.74 -18.72 -9.91
C SER A 155 -10.41 -19.39 -11.11
N LYS A 156 -9.61 -19.85 -12.07
CA LYS A 156 -10.12 -20.68 -13.17
C LYS A 156 -10.59 -22.01 -12.57
N LYS A 157 -11.84 -22.41 -12.79
CA LYS A 157 -12.29 -23.78 -12.49
C LYS A 157 -11.33 -24.75 -13.23
N ARG A 158 -10.66 -25.61 -12.47
CA ARG A 158 -9.97 -26.79 -13.03
C ARG A 158 -11.00 -27.81 -13.46
#